data_AF-A0A2S4V5N4-F1
#
_entry.id   AF-A0A2S4V5N4-F1
#
_cell.length_a   1.000
_cell.length_b   1.000
_cell.length_c   1.000
_cell.angle_alpha   90.00
_cell.angle_beta   90.00
_cell.angle_gamma   90.00
#
_symmetry.space_group_name_H-M   'P 1'
#
loop_
_entity.id
_entity.type
_entity.pdbx_description
1 polymer ?
#
loop_
_entity_poly.entity_id
_entity_poly.type
_entity_poly.pdbx_seq_one_letter_code
_entity_poly.pdbx_strand_id
1 'polypeptide(L)'
;MNKIIKSLAVEWTKKSVGCEKWLDKMLHGQILANTYNRPIVFLSQADSNCFLPLRLGPKDSRGIEPIYLLYVDGNHWVLVEVGAKDGVKPLPPVIKATKFSTVPKGTSQLLV
;
A
#
# COMPACT_ATOMS: atom_id res chain seq x y z
N MET A 1 -7.16 -23.96 1.45
CA MET A 1 -8.38 -23.18 1.74
C MET A 1 -8.64 -23.07 3.25
N ASN A 2 -8.73 -24.17 4.00
CA ASN A 2 -9.04 -24.17 5.44
C ASN A 2 -8.10 -23.34 6.33
N LYS A 3 -6.79 -23.26 6.02
CA LYS A 3 -5.82 -22.46 6.79
C LYS A 3 -6.06 -20.95 6.67
N ILE A 4 -6.48 -20.48 5.49
CA ILE A 4 -6.79 -19.07 5.23
C ILE A 4 -8.10 -18.70 5.93
N ILE A 5 -9.12 -19.56 5.86
CA ILE A 5 -10.40 -19.35 6.56
C ILE A 5 -10.18 -19.28 8.08
N LYS A 6 -9.35 -20.18 8.64
CA LYS A 6 -9.01 -20.13 10.07
C LYS A 6 -8.24 -18.86 10.48
N SER A 7 -7.39 -18.32 9.63
CA SER A 7 -6.71 -17.03 9.91
C SER A 7 -7.61 -15.80 9.74
N LEU A 8 -8.72 -15.93 9.00
CA LEU A 8 -9.74 -14.90 8.85
C LEU A 8 -10.80 -14.96 9.96
N ALA A 9 -10.86 -16.07 10.72
CA ALA A 9 -11.73 -16.20 11.87
C ALA A 9 -11.25 -15.28 12.99
N VAL A 10 -11.76 -14.06 12.98
CA VAL A 10 -11.61 -13.11 14.09
C VAL A 10 -12.75 -13.40 15.06
N GLU A 11 -12.41 -13.67 16.32
CA GLU A 11 -13.43 -13.75 17.37
C GLU A 11 -14.20 -12.43 17.40
N TRP A 12 -15.53 -12.50 17.42
CA TRP A 12 -16.38 -11.32 17.48
C TRP A 12 -16.07 -10.53 18.76
N THR A 13 -15.27 -9.47 18.63
CA THR A 13 -14.95 -8.61 19.75
C THR A 13 -16.14 -7.68 19.98
N LYS A 14 -16.76 -7.73 21.16
CA LYS A 14 -17.88 -6.83 21.54
C LYS A 14 -17.49 -5.35 21.65
N LYS A 15 -16.21 -5.02 21.52
CA LYS A 15 -15.69 -3.64 21.59
C LYS A 15 -15.56 -3.08 20.19
N SER A 16 -16.14 -1.91 19.94
CA SER A 16 -15.93 -1.20 18.67
C SER A 16 -14.47 -0.80 18.51
N VAL A 17 -13.96 -0.88 17.29
CA VAL A 17 -12.65 -0.33 16.93
C VAL A 17 -12.81 1.18 16.75
N GLY A 18 -12.18 1.97 17.61
CA GLY A 18 -12.18 3.43 17.50
C GLY A 18 -11.51 3.91 16.21
N CYS A 19 -11.88 5.10 15.75
CA CYS A 19 -11.40 5.66 14.49
C CYS A 19 -9.88 5.88 14.47
N GLU A 20 -9.26 6.05 15.63
CA GLU A 20 -7.81 6.16 15.79
C GLU A 20 -7.05 4.87 15.41
N LYS A 21 -7.76 3.75 15.28
CA LYS A 21 -7.22 2.45 14.86
C LYS A 21 -7.63 2.07 13.45
N TRP A 22 -8.32 2.95 12.73
CA TRP A 22 -8.72 2.68 11.36
C TRP A 22 -7.52 2.75 10.41
N LEU A 23 -7.74 2.22 9.20
CA LEU A 23 -6.73 2.26 8.15
C LEU A 23 -6.43 3.71 7.75
N ASP A 24 -5.25 4.18 8.14
CA ASP A 24 -4.64 5.40 7.64
C ASP A 24 -3.70 5.11 6.47
N LYS A 25 -3.87 5.82 5.35
CA LYS A 25 -3.08 5.59 4.12
C LYS A 25 -1.59 5.90 4.27
N MET A 26 -1.22 6.89 5.08
CA MET A 26 0.16 7.34 5.26
C MET A 26 0.92 6.42 6.21
N LEU A 27 0.27 5.99 7.28
CA LEU A 27 0.85 5.07 8.27
C LEU A 27 0.96 3.64 7.74
N HIS A 28 -0.01 3.19 6.93
CA HIS A 28 -0.13 1.77 6.55
C HIS A 28 0.20 1.47 5.09
N GLY A 29 0.20 2.46 4.19
CA GLY A 29 0.34 2.22 2.75
C GLY A 29 1.60 1.43 2.39
N GLN A 30 2.75 1.79 2.97
CA GLN A 30 4.01 1.07 2.74
C GLN A 30 4.03 -0.33 3.37
N ILE A 31 3.39 -0.49 4.54
CA ILE A 31 3.25 -1.79 5.22
C ILE A 31 2.44 -2.74 4.34
N LEU A 32 1.32 -2.28 3.81
CA LEU A 32 0.46 -3.04 2.91
C LEU A 32 1.20 -3.41 1.61
N ALA A 33 1.89 -2.45 0.99
CA ALA A 33 2.64 -2.71 -0.24
C ALA A 33 3.71 -3.79 -0.06
N ASN A 34 4.45 -3.74 1.05
CA ASN A 34 5.45 -4.75 1.38
C ASN A 34 4.83 -6.11 1.73
N THR A 35 3.70 -6.11 2.46
CA THR A 35 3.01 -7.34 2.90
C THR A 35 2.46 -8.12 1.71
N TYR A 36 1.81 -7.43 0.78
CA TYR A 36 1.24 -8.05 -0.41
C TYR A 36 2.23 -8.16 -1.57
N ASN A 37 3.41 -7.56 -1.43
CA ASN A 37 4.40 -7.43 -2.52
C ASN A 37 3.77 -6.89 -3.82
N ARG A 38 2.89 -5.89 -3.67
CA ARG A 38 2.10 -5.32 -4.77
C ARG A 38 1.99 -3.81 -4.57
N PRO A 39 1.91 -3.01 -5.63
CA PRO A 39 1.57 -1.61 -5.49
C PRO A 39 0.22 -1.45 -4.77
N ILE A 40 0.15 -0.57 -3.78
CA ILE A 40 -1.10 -0.20 -3.12
C ILE A 40 -1.46 1.20 -3.59
N VAL A 41 -2.67 1.35 -4.12
CA VAL A 41 -3.19 2.60 -4.65
C VAL A 41 -4.40 3.01 -3.81
N PHE A 42 -4.29 4.16 -3.15
CA PHE A 42 -5.40 4.82 -2.50
C PHE A 42 -6.02 5.83 -3.46
N LEU A 43 -7.33 5.77 -3.64
CA LEU A 43 -8.12 6.66 -4.48
C LEU A 43 -9.11 7.43 -3.59
N SER A 44 -9.21 8.73 -3.80
CA SER A 44 -10.26 9.57 -3.23
C SER A 44 -10.62 10.68 -4.22
N GLN A 45 -11.70 11.41 -3.95
CA GLN A 45 -12.05 12.58 -4.77
C GLN A 45 -11.04 13.73 -4.62
N ALA A 46 -10.38 13.82 -3.45
CA ALA A 46 -9.44 14.90 -3.15
C ALA A 46 -8.02 14.59 -3.64
N ASP A 47 -7.61 13.33 -3.59
CA ASP A 47 -6.25 12.91 -3.94
C ASP A 47 -6.15 11.42 -4.28
N SER A 48 -5.00 11.02 -4.82
CA SER A 48 -4.67 9.62 -5.05
C SER A 48 -3.19 9.39 -4.80
N ASN A 49 -2.85 8.27 -4.16
CA ASN A 49 -1.49 7.98 -3.73
C ASN A 49 -1.10 6.54 -4.05
N CYS A 50 0.15 6.32 -4.45
CA CYS A 50 0.69 5.00 -4.71
C CYS A 50 1.88 4.70 -3.79
N PHE A 51 1.87 3.51 -3.18
CA PHE A 51 2.99 2.95 -2.44
C PHE A 51 3.50 1.71 -3.19
N LEU A 52 4.80 1.72 -3.51
CA LEU A 52 5.46 0.58 -4.16
C LEU A 52 6.07 -0.35 -3.10
N PRO A 53 6.10 -1.67 -3.34
CA PRO A 53 6.84 -2.58 -2.49
C PRO A 53 8.34 -2.22 -2.54
N LEU A 54 8.97 -2.10 -1.37
CA LEU A 54 10.42 -1.84 -1.25
C LEU A 54 11.25 -3.12 -1.39
N ARG A 55 10.60 -4.29 -1.38
CA ARG A 55 11.23 -5.59 -1.52
C ARG A 55 10.69 -6.23 -2.80
N LEU A 56 11.58 -6.81 -3.60
CA LEU A 56 11.16 -7.75 -4.63
C LEU A 56 10.67 -9.00 -3.93
N GLY A 57 9.38 -9.32 -4.05
CA GLY A 57 8.86 -10.57 -3.50
C GLY A 57 9.34 -11.79 -4.29
N PRO A 58 8.87 -12.99 -3.89
CA PRO A 58 9.31 -14.25 -4.47
C PRO A 58 9.16 -14.24 -5.99
N LYS A 59 10.12 -14.83 -6.72
CA LYS A 59 10.13 -14.89 -8.19
C LYS A 59 8.82 -15.47 -8.78
N ASP A 60 8.13 -16.31 -8.02
CA ASP A 60 6.90 -17.01 -8.44
C ASP A 60 5.62 -16.22 -8.09
N SER A 61 5.74 -14.97 -7.67
CA SER A 61 4.61 -14.08 -7.40
C SER A 61 3.85 -13.75 -8.68
N ARG A 62 2.74 -14.45 -8.92
CA ARG A 62 1.89 -14.28 -10.11
C ARG A 62 1.08 -12.97 -10.15
N GLY A 63 0.94 -12.27 -9.02
CA GLY A 63 0.15 -11.04 -8.94
C GLY A 63 1.04 -9.82 -8.80
N ILE A 64 1.35 -9.15 -9.92
CA ILE A 64 2.03 -7.84 -9.94
C ILE A 64 1.06 -6.66 -10.00
N GLU A 65 -0.22 -6.96 -10.24
CA GLU A 65 -1.29 -5.98 -10.40
C GLU A 65 -1.44 -5.10 -9.15
N PRO A 66 -1.70 -3.79 -9.28
CA PRO A 66 -1.97 -2.95 -8.11
C PRO A 66 -3.25 -3.37 -7.37
N ILE A 67 -3.30 -3.07 -6.06
CA ILE A 67 -4.51 -3.16 -5.24
C ILE A 67 -5.06 -1.74 -5.07
N TYR A 68 -6.33 -1.53 -5.43
CA TYR A 68 -6.97 -0.23 -5.36
C TYR A 68 -7.95 -0.17 -4.20
N LEU A 69 -7.79 0.84 -3.35
CA LEU A 69 -8.69 1.15 -2.23
C LEU A 69 -9.33 2.51 -2.48
N LEU A 70 -10.66 2.54 -2.63
CA LEU A 70 -11.43 3.75 -2.81
C LEU A 70 -11.95 4.26 -1.47
N TYR A 71 -11.75 5.56 -1.20
CA TYR A 71 -12.33 6.24 -0.05
C TYR A 71 -13.78 6.65 -0.34
N VAL A 72 -14.71 6.22 0.51
CA VAL A 72 -16.15 6.47 0.36
C VAL A 72 -16.71 7.03 1.68
N ASP A 73 -17.65 7.97 1.56
CA ASP A 73 -18.43 8.56 2.67
C ASP A 73 -17.62 9.14 3.85
N GLY A 74 -16.36 9.51 3.61
CA GLY A 74 -15.53 10.16 4.62
C GLY A 74 -15.05 9.23 5.73
N ASN A 75 -15.20 7.91 5.60
CA ASN A 75 -14.79 6.94 6.63
C ASN A 75 -14.53 5.51 6.14
N HIS A 76 -14.88 5.13 4.91
CA HIS A 76 -14.76 3.75 4.43
C HIS A 76 -13.70 3.59 3.33
N TRP A 77 -13.00 2.46 3.37
CA TRP A 77 -12.13 1.99 2.30
C TRP A 77 -12.73 0.76 1.63
N VAL A 78 -12.89 0.81 0.32
CA VAL A 78 -13.48 -0.29 -0.47
C VAL A 78 -12.45 -0.80 -1.47
N LEU A 79 -12.26 -2.12 -1.52
CA LEU A 79 -11.49 -2.75 -2.58
C LEU A 79 -12.25 -2.64 -3.89
N VAL A 80 -11.64 -2.04 -4.91
CA VAL A 80 -12.27 -1.83 -6.21
C VAL A 80 -11.50 -2.51 -7.32
N GLU A 81 -12.24 -3.03 -8.30
CA GLU A 81 -11.68 -3.51 -9.54
C GLU A 81 -11.53 -2.34 -10.51
N VAL A 82 -10.29 -2.04 -10.89
CA VAL A 82 -9.98 -0.97 -11.84
C VAL A 82 -9.64 -1.58 -13.19
N GLY A 83 -10.39 -1.19 -14.22
CA GLY A 83 -10.15 -1.59 -15.59
C GLY A 83 -8.83 -1.07 -16.12
N ALA A 84 -8.20 -1.85 -17.00
CA ALA A 84 -7.02 -1.41 -17.73
C ALA A 84 -7.45 -0.60 -18.97
N LYS A 85 -6.73 0.48 -19.25
CA LYS A 85 -6.81 1.18 -20.54
C LYS A 85 -5.53 0.86 -21.31
N ASP A 86 -5.67 0.36 -22.54
CA ASP A 86 -4.54 -0.07 -23.37
C ASP A 86 -3.63 -1.12 -22.67
N GLY A 87 -4.24 -1.99 -21.85
CA GLY A 87 -3.53 -3.02 -21.08
C GLY A 87 -2.81 -2.51 -19.84
N VAL A 88 -2.90 -1.21 -19.52
CA VAL A 88 -2.24 -0.59 -18.36
C VAL A 88 -3.27 -0.12 -17.35
N LYS A 89 -3.07 -0.47 -16.08
CA LYS A 89 -3.85 0.10 -14.97
C LYS A 89 -3.17 1.35 -14.41
N PRO A 90 -3.95 2.38 -14.02
CA PRO A 90 -3.39 3.67 -13.64
C PRO A 90 -2.63 3.60 -12.31
N LEU A 91 -1.42 4.14 -12.28
CA LEU A 91 -0.65 4.36 -11.05
C LEU A 91 -0.55 5.86 -10.79
N PRO A 92 -1.13 6.40 -9.70
CA PRO A 92 -0.93 7.79 -9.33
C PRO A 92 0.53 8.03 -8.91
N PRO A 93 0.95 9.31 -8.79
CA PRO A 93 2.30 9.65 -8.34
C PRO A 93 2.71 8.85 -7.10
N VAL A 94 3.89 8.24 -7.18
CA VAL A 94 4.43 7.42 -6.10
C VAL A 94 4.86 8.32 -4.95
N ILE A 95 4.32 8.08 -3.76
CA ILE A 95 4.87 8.68 -2.55
C ILE A 95 6.16 7.94 -2.24
N LYS A 96 7.28 8.53 -2.64
CA LYS A 96 8.59 8.04 -2.22
C LYS A 96 8.80 8.47 -0.78
N ALA A 97 9.08 7.52 0.11
CA ALA A 97 9.68 7.88 1.39
C ALA A 97 10.93 8.72 1.11
N THR A 98 11.07 9.87 1.77
CA THR A 98 12.30 10.66 1.74
C THR A 98 13.42 9.71 2.13
N LYS A 99 14.38 9.46 1.23
CA LYS A 99 15.58 8.74 1.62
C LYS A 99 16.21 9.55 2.74
N PHE A 100 16.14 9.08 3.98
CA PHE A 100 17.09 9.48 5.01
C PHE A 100 18.42 8.81 4.64
N SER A 101 19.07 9.30 3.58
CA SER A 101 20.50 9.09 3.45
C SER A 101 21.12 9.99 4.50
N THR A 102 21.39 9.45 5.67
CA THR A 102 22.42 10.04 6.53
C THR A 102 23.71 9.92 5.71
N VAL A 103 24.07 10.97 4.97
CA VAL A 103 25.44 11.10 4.48
C VAL A 103 26.29 11.10 5.74
N PRO A 104 27.17 10.12 5.97
CA PRO A 104 28.10 10.21 7.08
C PRO A 104 28.86 11.52 6.90
N LYS A 105 28.81 12.39 7.90
CA LYS A 105 29.62 13.61 7.92
C LYS A 105 31.09 13.17 7.82
N GLY A 106 31.66 13.31 6.61
CA GLY A 106 33.06 12.99 6.36
C GLY A 106 33.27 12.03 5.20
N THR A 107 32.89 12.39 3.97
CA THR A 107 33.67 11.97 2.81
C THR A 107 33.49 12.99 1.69
N SER A 108 34.45 13.91 1.59
CA SER A 108 34.71 14.61 0.34
C SER A 108 35.15 13.57 -0.67
N GLN A 109 34.38 13.33 -1.73
CA GLN A 109 34.94 12.91 -3.01
C GLN A 109 34.20 13.60 -4.15
N LEU A 110 34.98 14.36 -4.91
CA LEU A 110 34.70 14.76 -6.29
C LEU A 110 34.25 13.52 -7.08
N LEU A 111 33.41 13.74 -8.09
CA LEU A 111 33.71 13.30 -9.45
C LEU A 111 32.85 14.07 -10.46
N VAL A 112 33.50 14.27 -11.60
CA VAL A 112 33.19 15.09 -12.79
C VAL A 112 31.86 14.72 -13.43
#